data_AF-A0A418N0T6-F1
#
_entry.id   AF-A0A418N0T6-F1
#
_cell.length_a   1.000
_cell.length_b   1.000
_cell.length_c   1.000
_cell.angle_alpha   90.00
_cell.angle_beta   90.00
_cell.angle_gamma   90.00
#
_symmetry.space_group_name_H-M   'P 1'
#
loop_
_entity.id
_entity.type
_entity.pdbx_description
1 polymer ?
#
loop_
_entity_poly.entity_id
_entity_poly.type
_entity_poly.pdbx_seq_one_letter_code
_entity_poly.pdbx_strand_id
1 'polypeptide(L)'
;MTNRILSAVVLLTAAAALSACGGDPDRPPAAGPAAPPSAGPTGPTPELPPGPPENTTAAPADPATAPTATAPVGGATAPAAPSAGSSAQRLPLSAPPVELPPRQAGAPSARDVVAAFRKAGLKAGNSRDRAVECGPDGLGLGCSELVVTDGVAVYVFPDESSADDMAQRWTGASYRSGTVVLNYLEAPTPKADRPRYEKVLAGLR
;
A
#
# COMPACT_ATOMS: atom_id res chain seq x y z
N MET A 1 24.20 33.28 -32.58
CA MET A 1 25.41 32.49 -32.86
C MET A 1 25.00 31.03 -32.87
N THR A 2 25.28 30.34 -33.98
CA THR A 2 24.93 28.92 -34.17
C THR A 2 26.06 28.05 -33.63
N ASN A 3 25.74 26.98 -32.90
CA ASN A 3 26.45 25.70 -33.01
C ASN A 3 25.63 24.57 -32.37
N ARG A 4 25.07 23.70 -33.21
CA ARG A 4 24.62 22.36 -32.84
C ARG A 4 25.84 21.45 -32.90
N ILE A 5 26.06 20.59 -31.91
CA ILE A 5 27.06 19.51 -32.01
C ILE A 5 26.33 18.19 -31.77
N LEU A 6 26.52 17.25 -32.71
CA LEU A 6 25.77 16.00 -32.81
C LEU A 6 26.40 14.89 -31.97
N SER A 7 25.56 13.92 -31.63
CA SER A 7 25.94 12.60 -31.14
C SER A 7 26.89 11.88 -32.11
N ALA A 8 27.92 11.22 -31.56
CA ALA A 8 28.72 10.22 -32.28
C ALA A 8 28.60 8.87 -31.55
N VAL A 9 27.73 8.00 -32.05
CA VAL A 9 27.57 6.63 -31.55
C VAL A 9 28.60 5.74 -32.24
N VAL A 10 29.52 5.15 -31.47
CA VAL A 10 30.45 4.14 -31.98
C VAL A 10 29.79 2.77 -31.89
N LEU A 11 29.25 2.31 -33.02
CA LEU A 11 28.82 0.93 -33.20
C LEU A 11 30.02 0.05 -33.56
N LEU A 12 30.44 -0.83 -32.64
CA LEU A 12 31.40 -1.88 -32.94
C LEU A 12 30.67 -3.23 -33.07
N THR A 13 30.48 -3.67 -34.30
CA THR A 13 29.89 -4.97 -34.62
C THR A 13 30.93 -6.09 -34.53
N ALA A 14 30.63 -7.14 -33.76
CA ALA A 14 31.35 -8.41 -33.85
C ALA A 14 30.35 -9.52 -34.22
N ALA A 15 30.44 -10.01 -35.46
CA ALA A 15 29.68 -11.16 -35.94
C ALA A 15 30.46 -12.45 -35.69
N ALA A 16 29.76 -13.50 -35.26
CA ALA A 16 30.30 -14.86 -35.19
C ALA A 16 29.24 -15.89 -35.61
N ALA A 17 29.48 -16.51 -36.76
CA ALA A 17 28.95 -17.80 -37.21
C ALA A 17 30.17 -18.57 -37.77
N LEU A 18 30.33 -19.89 -37.70
CA LEU A 18 29.42 -21.00 -38.05
C LEU A 18 29.90 -22.33 -37.41
N SER A 19 28.98 -23.27 -37.14
CA SER A 19 29.07 -24.76 -37.30
C SER A 19 27.93 -25.39 -36.46
N ALA A 20 26.95 -26.14 -37.00
CA ALA A 20 27.00 -27.46 -37.65
C ALA A 20 27.38 -28.61 -36.69
N CYS A 21 26.71 -29.79 -36.64
CA CYS A 21 25.40 -30.24 -37.14
C CYS A 21 25.05 -31.61 -36.47
N GLY A 22 23.77 -31.97 -36.39
CA GLY A 22 23.29 -33.31 -36.00
C GLY A 22 22.79 -33.43 -34.55
N GLY A 23 21.68 -34.10 -34.24
CA GLY A 23 20.67 -34.71 -35.13
C GLY A 23 20.10 -36.02 -34.55
N ASP A 24 18.87 -35.99 -34.07
CA ASP A 24 17.97 -37.15 -34.01
C ASP A 24 16.50 -36.69 -33.91
N PRO A 25 15.67 -36.97 -34.92
CA PRO A 25 14.23 -36.70 -34.87
C PRO A 25 13.38 -37.96 -35.05
N ASP A 26 13.69 -39.09 -34.39
CA ASP A 26 12.92 -40.33 -34.55
C ASP A 26 12.54 -41.03 -33.23
N ARG A 27 11.74 -40.33 -32.40
CA ARG A 27 11.03 -40.95 -31.26
C ARG A 27 9.54 -40.62 -31.15
N PRO A 28 8.68 -41.26 -31.97
CA PRO A 28 7.24 -41.37 -31.72
C PRO A 28 6.94 -42.25 -30.47
N PRO A 29 5.68 -42.25 -29.97
CA PRO A 29 5.43 -42.36 -28.53
C PRO A 29 5.06 -43.76 -28.04
N ALA A 30 5.32 -44.01 -26.74
CA ALA A 30 4.70 -45.10 -25.99
C ALA A 30 3.54 -44.55 -25.12
N ALA A 31 2.31 -44.84 -25.51
CA ALA A 31 1.16 -44.79 -24.60
C ALA A 31 1.32 -45.91 -23.55
N GLY A 32 1.13 -45.66 -22.25
CA GLY A 32 -0.18 -45.81 -21.57
C GLY A 32 -0.40 -47.25 -21.06
N PRO A 33 -1.32 -47.55 -20.11
CA PRO A 33 -2.29 -46.67 -19.45
C PRO A 33 -2.30 -46.79 -17.91
N ALA A 34 -3.27 -46.10 -17.28
CA ALA A 34 -4.01 -46.42 -16.04
C ALA A 34 -4.06 -45.27 -15.02
N ALA A 35 -5.26 -45.02 -14.48
CA ALA A 35 -5.56 -44.01 -13.47
C ALA A 35 -6.40 -44.64 -12.32
N PRO A 36 -7.10 -43.86 -11.46
CA PRO A 36 -7.15 -43.98 -9.98
C PRO A 36 -8.13 -45.11 -9.50
N PRO A 37 -8.41 -45.38 -8.18
CA PRO A 37 -8.34 -44.45 -7.02
C PRO A 37 -7.99 -45.03 -5.61
N SER A 38 -7.92 -44.13 -4.62
CA SER A 38 -8.36 -44.29 -3.20
C SER A 38 -8.14 -42.95 -2.49
N ALA A 39 -9.18 -42.17 -2.16
CA ALA A 39 -10.11 -42.33 -1.03
C ALA A 39 -9.47 -41.99 0.34
N GLY A 40 -9.91 -40.88 0.95
CA GLY A 40 -9.76 -40.61 2.39
C GLY A 40 -10.71 -41.50 3.22
N PRO A 41 -10.65 -41.47 4.56
CA PRO A 41 -10.97 -40.27 5.36
C PRO A 41 -9.88 -40.01 6.44
N THR A 42 -9.96 -39.10 7.43
CA THR A 42 -11.10 -38.53 8.19
C THR A 42 -10.63 -37.24 8.91
N GLY A 43 -11.46 -36.18 8.95
CA GLY A 43 -11.47 -35.23 10.08
C GLY A 43 -12.23 -35.84 11.27
N PRO A 44 -12.25 -35.26 12.49
CA PRO A 44 -12.39 -33.83 12.80
C PRO A 44 -11.22 -33.35 13.72
N THR A 45 -11.14 -32.15 14.33
CA THR A 45 -12.13 -31.21 14.88
C THR A 45 -11.49 -29.81 15.02
N PRO A 46 -12.22 -28.69 14.84
CA PRO A 46 -11.77 -27.37 15.27
C PRO A 46 -12.13 -27.12 16.75
N GLU A 47 -11.15 -26.80 17.59
CA GLU A 47 -11.37 -26.52 19.02
C GLU A 47 -11.46 -25.00 19.30
N LEU A 48 -12.56 -24.62 19.97
CA LEU A 48 -12.96 -23.32 20.53
C LEU A 48 -13.71 -23.62 21.84
N PRO A 49 -13.91 -22.66 22.78
CA PRO A 49 -13.35 -21.32 22.86
C PRO A 49 -12.20 -21.29 23.93
N PRO A 50 -12.31 -20.88 25.21
CA PRO A 50 -13.25 -20.00 25.94
C PRO A 50 -12.66 -18.60 26.27
N GLY A 51 -13.56 -17.64 26.52
CA GLY A 51 -13.35 -16.44 27.34
C GLY A 51 -14.71 -15.90 27.79
N PRO A 52 -14.80 -14.85 28.63
CA PRO A 52 -13.83 -14.33 29.60
C PRO A 52 -14.19 -14.79 31.03
N PRO A 53 -13.52 -14.24 32.07
CA PRO A 53 -14.29 -13.77 33.23
C PRO A 53 -14.10 -12.26 33.48
N GLU A 54 -15.20 -11.62 33.86
CA GLU A 54 -15.28 -10.24 34.28
C GLU A 54 -14.63 -10.07 35.66
N ASN A 55 -13.77 -9.05 35.82
CA ASN A 55 -13.36 -8.58 37.15
C ASN A 55 -14.07 -7.27 37.48
N THR A 56 -15.33 -7.38 37.87
CA THR A 56 -16.01 -6.35 38.67
C THR A 56 -15.56 -6.48 40.13
N THR A 57 -14.88 -5.46 40.65
CA THR A 57 -14.76 -5.18 42.09
C THR A 57 -14.57 -3.67 42.18
N ALA A 58 -15.65 -2.90 42.31
CA ALA A 58 -16.36 -2.60 43.56
C ALA A 58 -15.59 -1.59 44.44
N ALA A 59 -16.25 -0.45 44.70
CA ALA A 59 -15.73 0.64 45.52
C ALA A 59 -15.70 0.27 47.02
N PRO A 60 -14.90 1.02 47.79
CA PRO A 60 -15.43 1.74 48.96
C PRO A 60 -15.04 3.23 48.88
N ALA A 61 -15.98 4.17 48.92
CA ALA A 61 -16.74 4.65 50.08
C ALA A 61 -16.10 5.89 50.74
N ASP A 62 -16.80 7.02 50.68
CA ASP A 62 -16.56 8.23 51.49
C ASP A 62 -16.52 7.93 52.99
N PRO A 63 -15.89 8.82 53.78
CA PRO A 63 -16.75 9.74 54.53
C PRO A 63 -16.35 11.22 54.44
N ALA A 64 -17.37 12.06 54.37
CA ALA A 64 -17.29 13.51 54.33
C ALA A 64 -16.70 14.15 55.60
N THR A 65 -16.03 15.30 55.46
CA THR A 65 -16.30 16.49 56.30
C THR A 65 -15.87 17.80 55.61
N ALA A 66 -16.74 18.80 55.60
CA ALA A 66 -16.45 20.22 55.34
C ALA A 66 -16.15 20.93 56.70
N PRO A 67 -15.90 22.26 56.81
CA PRO A 67 -15.90 23.33 55.80
C PRO A 67 -14.61 24.21 55.84
N THR A 68 -14.47 25.30 55.07
CA THR A 68 -14.92 26.64 55.50
C THR A 68 -14.87 27.60 54.30
N ALA A 69 -15.94 28.36 54.08
CA ALA A 69 -15.98 29.43 53.08
C ALA A 69 -15.51 30.75 53.68
N THR A 70 -14.63 31.46 52.98
CA THR A 70 -14.31 32.87 53.26
C THR A 70 -14.93 33.73 52.17
N ALA A 71 -15.99 34.45 52.51
CA ALA A 71 -16.53 35.50 51.65
C ALA A 71 -15.61 36.74 51.65
N PRO A 72 -15.72 37.58 50.63
CA PRO A 72 -15.95 38.98 50.94
C PRO A 72 -17.27 39.51 50.36
N VAL A 73 -17.89 40.41 51.12
CA VAL A 73 -19.14 41.09 50.79
C VAL A 73 -18.82 42.39 50.05
N GLY A 74 -19.55 42.72 48.99
CA GLY A 74 -19.62 44.10 48.47
C GLY A 74 -19.76 44.21 46.96
N GLY A 75 -20.77 44.97 46.51
CA GLY A 75 -20.90 45.40 45.10
C GLY A 75 -22.21 45.01 44.44
N ALA A 76 -23.30 45.68 44.79
CA ALA A 76 -24.56 45.54 44.07
C ALA A 76 -24.60 46.40 42.80
N THR A 77 -24.58 45.78 41.62
CA THR A 77 -25.28 46.31 40.43
C THR A 77 -25.62 45.18 39.47
N ALA A 78 -26.91 45.00 39.18
CA ALA A 78 -27.34 44.15 38.07
C ALA A 78 -27.29 44.91 36.75
N PRO A 79 -26.79 44.29 35.68
CA PRO A 79 -27.41 44.50 34.38
C PRO A 79 -27.70 43.18 33.63
N ALA A 80 -28.85 43.17 32.95
CA ALA A 80 -29.22 42.32 31.80
C ALA A 80 -28.76 40.83 31.79
N ALA A 81 -29.72 39.93 32.00
CA ALA A 81 -29.56 38.54 31.58
C ALA A 81 -29.43 38.44 30.04
N PRO A 82 -28.41 37.77 29.50
CA PRO A 82 -28.47 37.24 28.14
C PRO A 82 -29.26 35.93 28.15
N SER A 83 -30.22 35.82 27.24
CA SER A 83 -31.14 34.69 27.10
C SER A 83 -30.44 33.33 27.09
N ALA A 84 -31.02 32.35 27.78
CA ALA A 84 -30.81 30.94 27.47
C ALA A 84 -31.29 30.69 26.03
N GLY A 85 -30.37 30.69 25.07
CA GLY A 85 -30.74 30.83 23.67
C GLY A 85 -29.63 30.68 22.64
N SER A 86 -28.47 30.09 22.98
CA SER A 86 -27.59 29.51 21.97
C SER A 86 -27.91 28.03 21.85
N SER A 87 -28.76 27.73 20.87
CA SER A 87 -28.90 26.42 20.27
C SER A 87 -27.55 25.74 20.15
N ALA A 88 -27.44 24.50 20.65
CA ALA A 88 -26.30 23.65 20.33
C ALA A 88 -26.26 23.49 18.81
N GLN A 89 -25.39 24.27 18.17
CA GLN A 89 -25.21 24.24 16.73
C GLN A 89 -24.71 22.83 16.41
N ARG A 90 -25.58 22.00 15.81
CA ARG A 90 -25.14 20.74 15.21
C ARG A 90 -24.23 21.10 14.05
N LEU A 91 -22.94 21.28 14.36
CA LEU A 91 -21.88 21.12 13.38
C LEU A 91 -22.17 19.82 12.63
N PRO A 92 -22.28 19.83 11.29
CA PRO A 92 -22.48 18.61 10.54
C PRO A 92 -21.35 17.64 10.90
N LEU A 93 -21.71 16.48 11.43
CA LEU A 93 -20.78 15.54 12.06
C LEU A 93 -20.04 14.69 11.00
N SER A 94 -19.60 15.34 9.93
CA SER A 94 -18.95 14.74 8.78
C SER A 94 -17.98 15.78 8.22
N ALA A 95 -16.70 15.58 8.50
CA ALA A 95 -15.66 16.22 7.70
C ALA A 95 -15.88 15.87 6.22
N PRO A 96 -15.54 16.77 5.28
CA PRO A 96 -15.59 16.42 3.85
C PRO A 96 -14.73 15.17 3.61
N PRO A 97 -15.13 14.26 2.71
CA PRO A 97 -14.32 13.10 2.37
C PRO A 97 -12.91 13.53 1.99
N VAL A 98 -11.90 12.87 2.56
CA VAL A 98 -10.50 13.18 2.27
C VAL A 98 -10.20 12.82 0.81
N GLU A 99 -10.06 13.85 -0.03
CA GLU A 99 -9.62 13.70 -1.41
C GLU A 99 -8.11 13.45 -1.47
N LEU A 100 -7.74 12.36 -2.15
CA LEU A 100 -6.36 12.09 -2.51
C LEU A 100 -5.96 12.95 -3.73
N PRO A 101 -4.70 13.40 -3.81
CA PRO A 101 -4.21 14.08 -5.01
C PRO A 101 -4.44 13.24 -6.28
N PRO A 102 -4.96 13.79 -7.38
CA PRO A 102 -5.17 13.03 -8.61
C PRO A 102 -3.83 12.61 -9.23
N ARG A 103 -3.78 11.41 -9.81
CA ARG A 103 -2.63 10.94 -10.60
C ARG A 103 -2.44 11.80 -11.86
N GLN A 104 -1.18 11.99 -12.27
CA GLN A 104 -0.81 12.54 -13.59
C GLN A 104 -1.48 11.83 -14.78
N ALA A 105 -2.03 12.60 -15.70
CA ALA A 105 -2.59 12.06 -16.94
C ALA A 105 -1.51 11.32 -17.76
N GLY A 106 -1.86 10.13 -18.28
CA GLY A 106 -0.94 9.30 -19.07
C GLY A 106 0.02 8.41 -18.27
N ALA A 107 0.15 8.60 -16.95
CA ALA A 107 0.89 7.66 -16.12
C ALA A 107 0.09 6.34 -15.91
N PRO A 108 0.74 5.17 -15.85
CA PRO A 108 0.06 3.89 -15.61
C PRO A 108 -0.56 3.84 -14.21
N SER A 109 -1.68 3.11 -14.05
CA SER A 109 -2.29 2.94 -12.73
C SER A 109 -1.60 1.87 -11.89
N ALA A 110 -1.81 1.92 -10.57
CA ALA A 110 -1.32 0.87 -9.68
C ALA A 110 -1.88 -0.51 -10.11
N ARG A 111 -3.12 -0.53 -10.62
CA ARG A 111 -3.79 -1.72 -11.14
C ARG A 111 -3.21 -2.20 -12.48
N ASP A 112 -2.79 -1.29 -13.36
CA ASP A 112 -2.13 -1.63 -14.64
C ASP A 112 -0.73 -2.22 -14.38
N VAL A 113 0.03 -1.63 -13.46
CA VAL A 113 1.34 -2.14 -13.04
C VAL A 113 1.21 -3.54 -12.44
N VAL A 114 0.21 -3.77 -11.57
CA VAL A 114 -0.12 -5.10 -11.03
C VAL A 114 -0.58 -6.08 -12.11
N ALA A 115 -1.34 -5.62 -13.12
CA ALA A 115 -1.72 -6.45 -14.27
C ALA A 115 -0.50 -6.85 -15.11
N ALA A 116 0.44 -5.93 -15.35
CA ALA A 116 1.69 -6.19 -16.06
C ALA A 116 2.58 -7.19 -15.31
N PHE A 117 2.71 -7.08 -13.98
CA PHE A 117 3.43 -8.05 -13.15
C PHE A 117 2.82 -9.46 -13.24
N ARG A 118 1.49 -9.58 -13.16
CA ARG A 118 0.81 -10.87 -13.35
C ARG A 118 1.05 -11.44 -14.75
N LYS A 119 0.96 -10.60 -15.80
CA LYS A 119 1.27 -10.98 -17.19
C LYS A 119 2.72 -11.45 -17.38
N ALA A 120 3.66 -10.91 -16.61
CA ALA A 120 5.07 -11.31 -16.61
C ALA A 120 5.37 -12.54 -15.71
N GLY A 121 4.36 -13.19 -15.14
CA GLY A 121 4.53 -14.35 -14.25
C GLY A 121 5.16 -14.00 -12.89
N LEU A 122 4.98 -12.76 -12.41
CA LEU A 122 5.47 -12.31 -11.11
C LEU A 122 4.39 -12.43 -10.03
N LYS A 123 4.82 -12.52 -8.76
CA LYS A 123 3.95 -12.71 -7.59
C LYS A 123 3.21 -11.41 -7.24
N ALA A 124 2.15 -11.13 -7.99
CA ALA A 124 1.25 -9.99 -7.79
C ALA A 124 -0.20 -10.43 -7.51
N GLY A 125 -0.34 -11.51 -6.73
CA GLY A 125 -1.61 -12.04 -6.21
C GLY A 125 -2.16 -11.24 -5.02
N ASN A 126 -3.38 -11.57 -4.59
CA ASN A 126 -4.09 -10.98 -3.45
C ASN A 126 -4.05 -9.44 -3.42
N SER A 127 -4.24 -8.81 -4.58
CA SER A 127 -4.17 -7.35 -4.73
C SER A 127 -5.22 -6.63 -3.89
N ARG A 128 -4.78 -5.77 -2.98
CA ARG A 128 -5.64 -4.93 -2.13
C ARG A 128 -5.40 -3.47 -2.44
N ASP A 129 -6.47 -2.76 -2.75
CA ASP A 129 -6.45 -1.31 -2.85
C ASP A 129 -6.41 -0.72 -1.43
N ARG A 130 -5.38 0.08 -1.15
CA ARG A 130 -5.15 0.75 0.14
C ARG A 130 -4.90 2.25 -0.08
N ALA A 131 -5.45 2.84 -1.15
CA ALA A 131 -5.26 4.26 -1.46
C ALA A 131 -5.61 5.20 -0.28
N VAL A 132 -6.58 4.82 0.57
CA VAL A 132 -6.91 5.53 1.82
C VAL A 132 -5.71 5.78 2.74
N GLU A 133 -4.69 4.91 2.70
CA GLU A 133 -3.47 5.04 3.52
C GLU A 133 -2.50 6.09 2.97
N CYS A 134 -2.69 6.56 1.74
CA CYS A 134 -1.97 7.70 1.20
C CYS A 134 -2.42 9.05 1.80
N GLY A 135 -3.66 9.12 2.29
CA GLY A 135 -4.28 10.35 2.78
C GLY A 135 -3.85 10.73 4.21
N PRO A 136 -4.19 11.95 4.66
CA PRO A 136 -3.95 12.42 6.04
C PRO A 136 -4.56 11.54 7.13
N ASP A 137 -5.66 10.84 6.86
CA ASP A 137 -6.29 9.89 7.80
C ASP A 137 -5.55 8.53 7.89
N GLY A 138 -4.57 8.32 7.01
CA GLY A 138 -3.82 7.10 6.85
C GLY A 138 -2.38 7.21 7.35
N LEU A 139 -1.43 6.80 6.51
CA LEU A 139 0.00 6.96 6.74
C LEU A 139 0.55 8.30 6.23
N GLY A 140 -0.30 9.16 5.64
CA GLY A 140 0.09 10.50 5.15
C GLY A 140 1.13 10.48 4.05
N LEU A 141 1.24 9.38 3.28
CA LEU A 141 2.31 9.18 2.31
C LEU A 141 2.21 10.07 1.06
N GLY A 142 1.07 10.71 0.82
CA GLY A 142 0.90 11.65 -0.31
C GLY A 142 0.80 11.00 -1.68
N CYS A 143 0.61 9.68 -1.76
CA CYS A 143 0.30 8.99 -3.02
C CYS A 143 -1.14 9.25 -3.50
N SER A 144 -1.35 9.09 -4.80
CA SER A 144 -2.68 9.10 -5.44
C SER A 144 -3.34 7.72 -5.37
N GLU A 145 -2.56 6.65 -5.50
CA GLU A 145 -3.01 5.27 -5.42
C GLU A 145 -1.98 4.41 -4.68
N LEU A 146 -2.47 3.39 -3.97
CA LEU A 146 -1.66 2.33 -3.38
C LEU A 146 -2.36 0.98 -3.60
N VAL A 147 -1.67 0.04 -4.24
CA VAL A 147 -2.08 -1.37 -4.32
C VAL A 147 -1.00 -2.26 -3.72
N VAL A 148 -1.36 -3.00 -2.68
CA VAL A 148 -0.47 -3.98 -2.04
C VAL A 148 -0.79 -5.39 -2.56
N THR A 149 0.25 -6.17 -2.86
CA THR A 149 0.16 -7.55 -3.33
C THR A 149 1.05 -8.47 -2.49
N ASP A 150 0.96 -9.79 -2.67
CA ASP A 150 1.83 -10.74 -1.96
C ASP A 150 3.34 -10.55 -2.19
N GLY A 151 3.74 -9.83 -3.26
CA GLY A 151 5.13 -9.62 -3.63
C GLY A 151 5.59 -8.18 -3.49
N VAL A 152 4.76 -7.21 -3.85
CA VAL A 152 5.16 -5.79 -3.93
C VAL A 152 4.01 -4.86 -3.57
N ALA A 153 4.33 -3.76 -2.91
CA ALA A 153 3.42 -2.63 -2.76
C ALA A 153 3.74 -1.59 -3.86
N VAL A 154 2.71 -1.21 -4.62
CA VAL A 154 2.79 -0.28 -5.75
C VAL A 154 2.13 1.03 -5.35
N TYR A 155 2.94 2.09 -5.25
CA TYR A 155 2.50 3.45 -4.97
C TYR A 155 2.55 4.23 -6.27
N VAL A 156 1.50 4.99 -6.56
CA VAL A 156 1.50 5.97 -7.66
C VAL A 156 1.29 7.34 -7.04
N PHE A 157 2.23 8.24 -7.28
CA PHE A 157 2.24 9.60 -6.74
C PHE A 157 1.61 10.61 -7.71
N PRO A 158 1.18 11.78 -7.20
CA PRO A 158 0.68 12.86 -8.03
C PRO A 158 1.75 13.51 -8.91
N ASP A 159 3.04 13.27 -8.68
CA ASP A 159 4.15 13.82 -9.47
C ASP A 159 5.47 13.05 -9.23
N GLU A 160 6.51 13.33 -10.04
CA GLU A 160 7.80 12.62 -9.94
C GLU A 160 8.69 13.07 -8.77
N SER A 161 8.47 14.26 -8.20
CA SER A 161 9.19 14.75 -7.01
C SER A 161 8.69 14.04 -5.76
N SER A 162 7.37 13.96 -5.58
CA SER A 162 6.74 13.17 -4.51
C SER A 162 7.19 11.69 -4.55
N ALA A 163 7.33 11.12 -5.76
CA ALA A 163 7.88 9.78 -5.95
C ALA A 163 9.39 9.67 -5.67
N ASP A 164 10.18 10.70 -6.00
CA ASP A 164 11.62 10.78 -5.66
C ASP A 164 11.81 10.76 -4.14
N ASP A 165 11.12 11.67 -3.46
CA ASP A 165 11.19 11.88 -2.02
C ASP A 165 10.85 10.60 -1.22
N MET A 166 9.91 9.79 -1.70
CA MET A 166 9.58 8.50 -1.06
C MET A 166 10.56 7.39 -1.42
N ALA A 167 11.03 7.34 -2.67
CA ALA A 167 12.08 6.39 -3.08
C ALA A 167 13.41 6.63 -2.34
N GLN A 168 13.75 7.89 -2.04
CA GLN A 168 14.90 8.24 -1.19
C GLN A 168 14.70 7.75 0.25
N ARG A 169 13.53 7.97 0.85
CA ARG A 169 13.21 7.49 2.22
C ARG A 169 13.27 5.96 2.36
N TRP A 170 12.99 5.21 1.28
CA TRP A 170 13.02 3.74 1.26
C TRP A 170 14.24 3.14 0.54
N THR A 171 15.35 3.90 0.46
CA THR A 171 16.60 3.50 -0.20
C THR A 171 17.01 2.04 0.11
N GLY A 172 17.29 1.25 -0.94
CA GLY A 172 17.68 -0.16 -0.83
C GLY A 172 16.52 -1.15 -0.67
N ALA A 173 15.29 -0.66 -0.45
CA ALA A 173 14.08 -1.46 -0.41
C ALA A 173 12.95 -0.95 -1.32
N SER A 174 13.18 0.11 -2.10
CA SER A 174 12.28 0.58 -3.16
C SER A 174 12.97 0.74 -4.51
N TYR A 175 12.16 0.75 -5.57
CA TYR A 175 12.56 1.14 -6.94
C TYR A 175 11.52 2.09 -7.52
N ARG A 176 11.95 3.12 -8.25
CA ARG A 176 11.04 4.12 -8.86
C ARG A 176 11.19 4.15 -10.38
N SER A 177 10.05 4.24 -11.06
CA SER A 177 9.95 4.67 -12.45
C SER A 177 8.92 5.79 -12.58
N GLY A 178 9.39 7.05 -12.57
CA GLY A 178 8.54 8.23 -12.64
C GLY A 178 7.67 8.42 -11.41
N THR A 179 6.37 8.61 -11.62
CA THR A 179 5.39 8.71 -10.52
C THR A 179 5.14 7.38 -9.80
N VAL A 180 5.63 6.25 -10.32
CA VAL A 180 5.41 4.92 -9.70
C VAL A 180 6.60 4.50 -8.86
N VAL A 181 6.36 4.15 -7.61
CA VAL A 181 7.34 3.55 -6.69
C VAL A 181 6.88 2.14 -6.30
N LEU A 182 7.81 1.19 -6.41
CA LEU A 182 7.69 -0.16 -5.86
C LEU A 182 8.35 -0.17 -4.49
N ASN A 183 7.66 -0.68 -3.47
CA ASN A 183 8.22 -0.92 -2.14
C ASN A 183 8.24 -2.42 -1.85
N TYR A 184 9.38 -2.89 -1.33
CA TYR A 184 9.63 -4.27 -0.93
C TYR A 184 9.80 -4.42 0.60
N LEU A 185 9.43 -3.39 1.38
CA LEU A 185 9.35 -3.47 2.85
C LEU A 185 8.02 -4.07 3.31
N GLU A 186 6.90 -3.69 2.68
CA GLU A 186 5.56 -4.16 3.06
C GLU A 186 5.24 -5.57 2.53
N ALA A 187 6.03 -6.10 1.59
CA ALA A 187 5.75 -7.37 0.92
C ALA A 187 7.04 -8.22 0.73
N PRO A 188 6.99 -9.54 1.00
CA PRO A 188 8.17 -10.40 1.11
C PRO A 188 8.72 -10.86 -0.25
N THR A 189 8.98 -9.95 -1.20
CA THR A 189 9.67 -10.31 -2.46
C THR A 189 11.14 -10.69 -2.20
N PRO A 190 11.58 -11.89 -2.61
CA PRO A 190 13.00 -12.27 -2.57
C PRO A 190 13.86 -11.28 -3.35
N LYS A 191 15.05 -10.95 -2.83
CA LYS A 191 15.97 -9.99 -3.47
C LYS A 191 16.32 -10.37 -4.93
N ALA A 192 16.35 -11.67 -5.24
CA ALA A 192 16.62 -12.19 -6.59
C ALA A 192 15.50 -11.89 -7.60
N ASP A 193 14.24 -11.73 -7.17
CA ASP A 193 13.12 -11.45 -8.06
C ASP A 193 12.92 -9.95 -8.29
N ARG A 194 13.40 -9.06 -7.40
CA ARG A 194 13.24 -7.60 -7.51
C ARG A 194 13.58 -7.05 -8.91
N PRO A 195 14.74 -7.38 -9.53
CA PRO A 195 15.08 -6.87 -10.86
C PRO A 195 14.08 -7.24 -11.96
N ARG A 196 13.28 -8.30 -11.78
CA ARG A 196 12.22 -8.67 -12.74
C ARG A 196 11.01 -7.73 -12.64
N TYR A 197 10.61 -7.33 -11.42
CA TYR A 197 9.58 -6.31 -11.23
C TYR A 197 10.03 -4.95 -11.77
N GLU A 198 11.26 -4.56 -11.43
CA GLU A 198 11.87 -3.29 -11.87
C GLU A 198 11.90 -3.20 -13.40
N LYS A 199 12.34 -4.27 -14.07
CA LYS A 199 12.35 -4.38 -15.54
C LYS A 199 10.96 -4.29 -16.16
N VAL A 200 9.93 -4.89 -15.54
CA VAL A 200 8.55 -4.80 -16.05
C VAL A 200 8.03 -3.37 -15.90
N LEU A 201 8.24 -2.72 -14.74
CA LEU A 201 7.80 -1.33 -14.54
C LEU A 201 8.54 -0.35 -15.47
N ALA A 202 9.83 -0.54 -15.70
CA ALA A 202 10.60 0.27 -16.65
C ALA A 202 10.08 0.18 -18.09
N GLY A 203 9.39 -0.91 -18.46
CA GLY A 203 8.76 -1.12 -19.77
C GLY A 203 7.30 -0.65 -19.89
N LEU A 204 6.75 0.05 -18.89
CA LEU A 204 5.39 0.62 -18.90
C LEU A 204 5.36 2.14 -19.09
N ARG A 205 6.51 2.77 -19.33
CA ARG A 205 6.70 4.20 -19.57
C ARG A 205 6.76 4.50 -21.06
#